data_AF-A0A7R9INY2-F1
#
_entry.id   AF-A0A7R9INY2-F1
#
_cell.length_a   1.000
_cell.length_b   1.000
_cell.length_c   1.000
_cell.angle_alpha   90.00
_cell.angle_beta   90.00
_cell.angle_gamma   90.00
#
_symmetry.space_group_name_H-M   'P 1'
#
loop_
_entity.id
_entity.type
_entity.pdbx_description
1 polymer ?
#
loop_
_entity_poly.entity_id
_entity_poly.type
_entity_poly.pdbx_seq_one_letter_code
_entity_poly.pdbx_strand_id
1 'polypeptide(L)'
;MQQNIVTQHCRVQFGRHSVTTLRNTESQHRNTSASHLLKSYVRVMAKRIIDVRQRFRAALEEINTPGSWEHITSQTGMFSLTGLSRDQVRYLKEKHHVYLLSSGRYNMCALNDSNIHYVASAVKDAFLSVHTEDGCIKNGSSLVYRRSDALDHAATEVGAFTIV
;
A
#
# COMPACT_ATOMS: atom_id res chain seq x y z
N MET A 1 -50.78 0.52 11.71
CA MET A 1 -50.72 0.73 10.24
C MET A 1 -50.07 -0.51 9.64
N GLN A 2 -50.82 -1.24 8.80
CA GLN A 2 -50.39 -2.51 8.19
C GLN A 2 -49.31 -2.26 7.13
N GLN A 3 -48.21 -3.03 7.18
CA GLN A 3 -47.17 -3.00 6.16
C GLN A 3 -47.63 -3.84 4.96
N ASN A 4 -47.79 -3.19 3.80
CA ASN A 4 -48.15 -3.85 2.54
C ASN A 4 -46.93 -4.58 1.97
N ILE A 5 -46.96 -5.92 2.02
CA ILE A 5 -45.96 -6.81 1.42
C ILE A 5 -46.22 -6.90 -0.09
N VAL A 6 -45.42 -6.21 -0.90
CA VAL A 6 -45.47 -6.38 -2.37
C VAL A 6 -44.74 -7.67 -2.73
N THR A 7 -45.50 -8.75 -2.89
CA THR A 7 -44.97 -10.07 -3.26
C THR A 7 -44.89 -10.18 -4.78
N GLN A 8 -43.68 -10.13 -5.35
CA GLN A 8 -43.51 -10.36 -6.78
C GLN A 8 -43.31 -11.86 -7.03
N HIS A 9 -44.34 -12.51 -7.57
CA HIS A 9 -44.33 -13.92 -7.91
C HIS A 9 -43.56 -14.15 -9.21
N CYS A 10 -42.30 -14.60 -9.12
CA CYS A 10 -41.58 -15.13 -10.27
C CYS A 10 -41.79 -16.65 -10.31
N ARG A 11 -42.58 -17.13 -11.28
CA ARG A 11 -42.89 -18.55 -11.45
C ARG A 11 -41.86 -19.17 -12.39
N VAL A 12 -40.94 -19.96 -11.84
CA VAL A 12 -40.00 -20.75 -12.65
C VAL A 12 -40.64 -22.12 -12.89
N GLN A 13 -40.92 -22.46 -14.14
CA GLN A 13 -41.49 -23.77 -14.49
C GLN A 13 -40.37 -24.76 -14.83
N PHE A 14 -40.30 -25.84 -14.06
CA PHE A 14 -39.51 -27.03 -14.39
C PHE A 14 -40.46 -28.21 -14.58
N GLY A 15 -40.85 -28.49 -15.83
CA GLY A 15 -41.72 -29.61 -16.17
C GLY A 15 -43.08 -29.58 -15.44
N ARG A 16 -43.52 -30.74 -14.94
CA ARG A 16 -44.83 -30.94 -14.29
C ARG A 16 -44.95 -30.41 -12.85
N HIS A 17 -43.90 -29.78 -12.32
CA HIS A 17 -43.89 -29.23 -10.97
C HIS A 17 -43.58 -27.73 -11.01
N SER A 18 -44.50 -26.90 -10.50
CA SER A 18 -44.25 -25.47 -10.31
C SER A 18 -43.80 -25.20 -8.89
N VAL A 19 -42.58 -24.72 -8.71
CA VAL A 19 -42.09 -24.21 -7.42
C VAL A 19 -42.24 -22.68 -7.44
N THR A 20 -43.06 -22.16 -6.54
CA THR A 20 -43.24 -20.71 -6.38
C THR A 20 -42.27 -20.23 -5.31
N THR A 21 -41.12 -19.71 -5.73
CA THR A 21 -40.16 -19.11 -4.79
C THR A 21 -40.64 -17.71 -4.41
N LEU A 22 -41.02 -17.51 -3.16
CA LEU A 22 -41.29 -16.19 -2.59
C LEU A 22 -39.95 -15.47 -2.38
N ARG A 23 -39.51 -14.65 -3.34
CA ARG A 23 -38.41 -13.69 -3.10
C ARG A 23 -38.98 -12.49 -2.37
N ASN A 24 -38.72 -12.42 -1.07
CA ASN A 24 -39.02 -11.23 -0.29
C ASN A 24 -38.07 -10.08 -0.73
N THR A 25 -38.62 -8.96 -1.21
CA THR A 25 -37.87 -7.78 -1.71
C THR A 25 -37.50 -6.78 -0.61
N GLU A 26 -37.85 -7.06 0.65
CA GLU A 26 -37.58 -6.18 1.81
C GLU A 26 -36.10 -6.07 2.22
N SER A 27 -35.21 -6.88 1.64
CA SER A 27 -33.78 -6.89 1.98
C SER A 27 -32.94 -5.84 1.24
N GLN A 28 -33.49 -5.14 0.24
CA GLN A 28 -32.71 -4.20 -0.58
C GLN A 28 -32.36 -2.88 0.16
N HIS A 29 -33.13 -2.45 1.16
CA HIS A 29 -32.95 -1.12 1.78
C HIS A 29 -32.04 -1.10 3.02
N ARG A 30 -31.81 -2.25 3.68
CA ARG A 30 -31.01 -2.31 4.92
C ARG A 30 -29.49 -2.26 4.70
N ASN A 31 -29.02 -2.52 3.47
CA ASN A 31 -27.59 -2.67 3.18
C ASN A 31 -26.96 -1.44 2.47
N THR A 32 -27.76 -0.45 2.09
CA THR A 32 -27.30 0.72 1.32
C THR A 32 -26.50 1.70 2.19
N SER A 33 -26.89 1.87 3.47
CA SER A 33 -26.25 2.81 4.41
C SER A 33 -24.82 2.39 4.76
N ALA A 34 -24.60 1.13 5.11
CA ALA A 34 -23.27 0.59 5.41
C ALA A 34 -22.34 0.62 4.18
N SER A 35 -22.87 0.29 2.99
CA SER A 35 -22.12 0.38 1.73
C SER A 35 -21.70 1.81 1.42
N HIS A 36 -22.58 2.78 1.66
CA HIS A 36 -22.30 4.19 1.43
C HIS A 36 -21.23 4.74 2.39
N LEU A 37 -21.33 4.39 3.69
CA LEU A 37 -20.35 4.78 4.69
C LEU A 37 -18.95 4.23 4.35
N LEU A 38 -18.84 2.94 4.06
CA LEU A 38 -17.57 2.33 3.65
C LEU A 38 -16.96 3.05 2.43
N LYS A 39 -17.78 3.33 1.42
CA LYS A 39 -17.33 4.06 0.23
C LYS A 39 -16.81 5.45 0.58
N SER A 40 -17.45 6.16 1.50
CA SER A 40 -17.00 7.48 1.95
C SER A 40 -15.65 7.43 2.68
N TYR A 41 -15.46 6.47 3.60
CA TYR A 41 -14.19 6.29 4.31
C TYR A 41 -13.04 5.94 3.35
N VAL A 42 -13.26 5.02 2.41
CA VAL A 42 -12.23 4.65 1.42
C VAL A 42 -11.85 5.85 0.56
N ARG A 43 -12.80 6.71 0.18
CA ARG A 43 -12.52 7.95 -0.56
C ARG A 43 -11.66 8.92 0.24
N VAL A 44 -11.95 9.09 1.53
CA VAL A 44 -11.14 9.96 2.42
C VAL A 44 -9.71 9.42 2.55
N MET A 45 -9.55 8.11 2.76
CA MET A 45 -8.22 7.49 2.87
C MET A 45 -7.43 7.57 1.56
N ALA A 46 -8.10 7.38 0.41
CA ALA A 46 -7.47 7.52 -0.90
C ALA A 46 -7.01 8.97 -1.14
N LYS A 47 -7.84 9.97 -0.81
CA LYS A 47 -7.47 11.39 -0.92
C LYS A 47 -6.24 11.70 -0.08
N ARG A 48 -6.22 11.25 1.18
CA ARG A 48 -5.06 11.42 2.07
C ARG A 48 -3.77 10.88 1.45
N ILE A 49 -3.79 9.70 0.83
CA ILE A 49 -2.61 9.09 0.19
C ILE A 49 -2.10 9.98 -0.95
N ILE A 50 -2.99 10.57 -1.75
CA ILE A 50 -2.63 11.50 -2.82
C ILE A 50 -1.97 12.75 -2.23
N ASP A 51 -2.55 13.32 -1.17
CA ASP A 51 -2.01 14.51 -0.51
C ASP A 51 -0.63 14.25 0.12
N VAL A 52 -0.41 13.06 0.69
CA VAL A 52 0.89 12.64 1.23
C VAL A 52 1.93 12.50 0.11
N ARG A 53 1.56 11.96 -1.07
CA ARG A 53 2.48 11.85 -2.22
C ARG A 53 2.97 13.22 -2.69
N GLN A 54 2.07 14.18 -2.78
CA GLN A 54 2.42 15.54 -3.19
C GLN A 54 3.36 16.21 -2.19
N ARG A 55 3.06 16.11 -0.89
CA ARG A 55 3.92 16.65 0.17
C ARG A 55 5.28 15.98 0.22
N PHE A 56 5.35 14.66 0.04
CA PHE A 56 6.63 13.95 0.08
C PHE A 56 7.53 14.36 -1.09
N ARG A 57 6.95 14.47 -2.29
CA ARG A 57 7.64 15.03 -3.45
C ARG A 57 8.13 16.45 -3.19
N ALA A 58 7.27 17.33 -2.68
CA ALA A 58 7.64 18.71 -2.37
C ALA A 58 8.79 18.78 -1.35
N ALA A 59 8.76 17.96 -0.30
CA ALA A 59 9.84 17.89 0.69
C ALA A 59 11.17 17.41 0.08
N LEU A 60 11.14 16.46 -0.87
CA LEU A 60 12.33 15.99 -1.58
C LEU A 60 12.91 17.04 -2.53
N GLU A 61 12.04 17.82 -3.18
CA GLU A 61 12.42 18.94 -4.06
C GLU A 61 13.00 20.12 -3.24
N GLU A 62 12.41 20.44 -2.09
CA GLU A 62 12.89 21.50 -1.18
C GLU A 62 14.31 21.23 -0.69
N ILE A 63 14.62 19.99 -0.31
CA ILE A 63 15.97 19.61 0.14
C ILE A 63 16.94 19.37 -1.03
N ASN A 64 16.52 19.60 -2.28
CA ASN A 64 17.33 19.39 -3.50
C ASN A 64 17.97 18.00 -3.54
N THR A 65 17.17 16.96 -3.34
CA THR A 65 17.66 15.57 -3.41
C THR A 65 18.11 15.24 -4.86
N PRO A 66 19.27 14.62 -5.07
CA PRO A 66 19.70 14.22 -6.41
C PRO A 66 18.73 13.20 -7.02
N GLY A 67 18.35 13.41 -8.29
CA GLY A 67 17.44 12.54 -9.05
C GLY A 67 16.05 13.14 -9.31
N SER A 68 15.25 12.49 -10.17
CA SER A 68 13.90 12.91 -10.50
C SER A 68 12.84 12.14 -9.68
N TRP A 69 12.02 12.89 -8.94
CA TRP A 69 11.02 12.35 -8.01
C TRP A 69 9.58 12.37 -8.54
N GLU A 70 9.41 12.66 -9.83
CA GLU A 70 8.11 12.73 -10.51
C GLU A 70 7.34 11.40 -10.45
N HIS A 71 8.08 10.28 -10.40
CA HIS A 71 7.54 8.93 -10.34
C HIS A 71 6.70 8.66 -9.07
N ILE A 72 6.91 9.41 -8.00
CA ILE A 72 6.12 9.31 -6.76
C ILE A 72 4.69 9.81 -7.01
N THR A 73 4.52 10.86 -7.81
CA THR A 73 3.21 11.43 -8.12
C THR A 73 2.49 10.72 -9.27
N SER A 74 3.20 10.11 -10.21
CA SER A 74 2.58 9.40 -11.34
C SER A 74 2.00 8.03 -10.94
N GLN A 75 2.56 7.39 -9.91
CA GLN A 75 2.10 6.08 -9.43
C GLN A 75 0.82 6.18 -8.59
N THR A 76 -0.12 5.27 -8.85
CA THR A 76 -1.37 5.17 -8.09
C THR A 76 -1.33 3.97 -7.14
N GLY A 77 -1.88 4.15 -5.94
CA GLY A 77 -2.04 3.10 -4.95
C GLY A 77 -1.29 3.36 -3.64
N MET A 78 -1.21 2.33 -2.80
CA MET A 78 -0.61 2.43 -1.46
C MET A 78 0.92 2.41 -1.49
N PHE A 79 1.51 1.76 -2.49
CA PHE A 79 2.96 1.59 -2.58
C PHE A 79 3.56 2.51 -3.63
N SER A 80 4.83 2.87 -3.44
CA SER A 80 5.63 3.54 -4.44
C SER A 80 7.03 2.93 -4.47
N LEU A 81 7.69 3.06 -5.62
CA LEU A 81 9.05 2.59 -5.85
C LEU A 81 9.97 3.80 -5.86
N THR A 82 10.94 3.88 -4.95
CA THR A 82 11.89 5.01 -4.88
C THR A 82 13.04 4.91 -5.88
N GLY A 83 13.27 3.73 -6.48
CA GLY A 83 14.43 3.49 -7.34
C GLY A 83 15.75 3.30 -6.59
N LEU A 84 15.72 3.14 -5.27
CA LEU A 84 16.91 2.92 -4.45
C LEU A 84 17.52 1.52 -4.68
N SER A 85 18.84 1.46 -4.65
CA SER A 85 19.59 0.19 -4.70
C SER A 85 19.45 -0.58 -3.38
N ARG A 86 19.76 -1.88 -3.41
CA ARG A 86 19.69 -2.74 -2.22
C ARG A 86 20.62 -2.26 -1.10
N ASP A 87 21.80 -1.74 -1.45
CA ASP A 87 22.77 -1.25 -0.49
C ASP A 87 22.32 0.07 0.15
N GLN A 88 21.68 0.95 -0.62
CA GLN A 88 21.03 2.17 -0.10
C GLN A 88 19.88 1.82 0.86
N VAL A 89 19.06 0.82 0.52
CA VAL A 89 17.99 0.34 1.41
C VAL A 89 18.55 -0.24 2.72
N ARG A 90 19.66 -0.97 2.66
CA ARG A 90 20.33 -1.47 3.87
C ARG A 90 20.87 -0.33 4.72
N TYR A 91 21.51 0.66 4.11
CA TYR A 91 22.00 1.86 4.80
C TYR A 91 20.88 2.62 5.53
N LEU A 92 19.73 2.82 4.86
CA LEU A 92 18.55 3.45 5.46
C LEU A 92 18.04 2.69 6.68
N LYS A 93 18.04 1.36 6.62
CA LYS A 93 17.62 0.51 7.74
C LYS A 93 18.58 0.61 8.92
N GLU A 94 19.88 0.58 8.68
CA GLU A 94 20.91 0.52 9.73
C GLU A 94 21.18 1.88 10.38
N LYS A 95 21.15 2.98 9.62
CA LYS A 95 21.50 4.33 10.11
C LYS A 95 20.30 5.17 10.50
N HIS A 96 19.23 5.11 9.71
CA HIS A 96 18.05 5.96 9.87
C HIS A 96 16.83 5.18 10.37
N HIS A 97 16.96 3.87 10.61
CA HIS A 97 15.86 3.01 11.03
C HIS A 97 14.62 3.12 10.12
N VAL A 98 14.83 3.39 8.82
CA VAL A 98 13.77 3.45 7.82
C VAL A 98 13.70 2.11 7.10
N TYR A 99 12.57 1.42 7.25
CA TYR A 99 12.39 0.07 6.73
C TYR A 99 11.68 0.11 5.36
N LEU A 100 12.42 -0.24 4.31
CA LEU A 100 11.87 -0.46 2.97
C LEU A 100 12.03 -1.93 2.57
N LEU A 101 11.24 -2.35 1.57
CA LEU A 101 11.46 -3.65 0.93
C LEU A 101 12.81 -3.62 0.18
N SER A 102 13.50 -4.76 0.09
CA SER A 102 14.80 -4.85 -0.62
C SER A 102 14.74 -4.47 -2.11
N SER A 103 13.54 -4.35 -2.67
CA SER A 103 13.28 -3.84 -4.02
C SER A 103 13.14 -2.31 -4.08
N GLY A 104 13.32 -1.57 -2.99
CA GLY A 104 13.07 -0.12 -2.91
C GLY A 104 11.59 0.27 -2.89
N ARG A 105 10.69 -0.67 -2.58
CA ARG A 105 9.25 -0.40 -2.44
C ARG A 105 8.93 0.01 -1.02
N TYR A 106 8.09 1.04 -0.85
CA TYR A 106 7.62 1.54 0.45
C TYR A 106 6.12 1.80 0.43
N ASN A 107 5.53 1.88 1.63
CA ASN A 107 4.12 2.20 1.83
C ASN A 107 3.95 3.71 2.08
N MET A 108 3.18 4.38 1.23
CA MET A 108 2.85 5.80 1.37
C MET A 108 2.00 6.11 2.61
N CYS A 109 1.18 5.17 3.06
CA CYS A 109 0.25 5.40 4.17
C CYS A 109 0.95 5.67 5.50
N ALA A 110 2.19 5.23 5.62
CA ALA A 110 3.06 5.39 6.77
C ALA A 110 3.62 6.80 6.95
N LEU A 111 3.65 7.56 5.86
CA LEU A 111 4.12 8.92 5.89
C LEU A 111 3.03 9.85 6.43
N ASN A 112 3.46 10.75 7.28
CA ASN A 112 2.66 11.78 7.94
C ASN A 112 3.47 13.09 7.98
N ASP A 113 2.84 14.18 8.38
CA ASP A 113 3.51 15.49 8.37
C ASP A 113 4.71 15.59 9.31
N SER A 114 4.74 14.82 10.40
CA SER A 114 5.85 14.86 11.35
C SER A 114 7.07 14.06 10.89
N ASN A 115 6.89 13.01 10.09
CA ASN A 115 7.97 12.12 9.65
C ASN A 115 8.47 12.39 8.24
N ILE A 116 7.72 13.14 7.42
CA ILE A 116 8.00 13.30 5.99
C ILE A 116 9.37 13.93 5.72
N HIS A 117 9.74 14.94 6.50
CA HIS A 117 11.02 15.64 6.38
C HIS A 117 12.20 14.77 6.84
N TYR A 118 11.99 13.94 7.86
CA TYR A 118 12.98 12.99 8.35
C TYR A 118 13.29 11.95 7.28
N VAL A 119 12.25 11.32 6.72
CA VAL A 119 12.41 10.30 5.68
C VAL A 119 13.05 10.90 4.42
N ALA A 120 12.65 12.11 4.02
CA ALA A 120 13.25 12.79 2.86
C ALA A 120 14.76 13.04 3.07
N SER A 121 15.14 13.50 4.27
CA SER A 121 16.55 13.74 4.63
C SER A 121 17.35 12.44 4.68
N ALA A 122 16.78 11.37 5.24
CA ALA A 122 17.40 10.05 5.27
C ALA A 122 17.64 9.50 3.85
N VAL A 123 16.65 9.65 2.96
CA VAL A 123 16.79 9.24 1.55
C VAL A 123 17.92 10.01 0.88
N LYS A 124 18.00 11.34 1.07
CA LYS A 124 19.10 12.15 0.54
C LYS A 124 20.46 11.69 1.07
N ASP A 125 20.57 11.43 2.36
CA ASP A 125 21.81 10.93 2.97
C ASP A 125 22.21 9.57 2.39
N ALA A 126 21.26 8.67 2.13
CA ALA A 126 21.52 7.38 1.50
C ALA A 126 22.05 7.51 0.06
N PHE A 127 21.61 8.51 -0.70
CA PHE A 127 22.16 8.79 -2.04
C PHE A 127 23.59 9.32 -1.98
N LEU A 128 23.91 10.14 -0.98
CA LEU A 128 25.23 10.77 -0.87
C LEU A 128 26.28 9.83 -0.27
N SER A 129 25.88 8.98 0.67
CA SER A 129 26.78 8.07 1.38
C SER A 129 27.14 6.81 0.59
N VAL A 130 26.23 6.33 -0.26
CA VAL A 130 26.44 5.12 -1.05
C VAL A 130 26.74 5.48 -2.50
N HIS A 131 28.03 5.61 -2.82
CA HIS A 131 28.48 5.67 -4.22
C HIS A 131 28.20 4.32 -4.87
N THR A 132 27.21 4.28 -5.76
CA THR A 132 27.00 3.14 -6.62
C THR A 132 28.07 3.20 -7.70
N GLU A 133 29.21 2.52 -7.47
CA GLU A 133 30.05 2.11 -8.60
C GLU A 133 29.21 1.14 -9.42
N ASP A 134 28.88 1.57 -10.64
CA ASP A 134 28.08 0.80 -11.57
C ASP A 134 28.62 -0.64 -11.72
N GLY A 135 27.75 -1.62 -11.54
CA GLY A 135 27.77 -2.80 -12.39
C GLY A 135 28.84 -3.89 -12.13
N CYS A 136 29.43 -4.00 -10.95
CA CYS A 136 30.20 -5.21 -10.62
C CYS A 136 29.82 -5.80 -9.27
N ILE A 137 28.99 -6.85 -9.32
CA ILE A 137 28.91 -7.86 -8.26
C ILE A 137 30.34 -8.45 -8.15
N LYS A 138 31.15 -7.95 -7.21
CA LYS A 138 32.35 -8.68 -6.78
C LYS A 138 31.87 -9.90 -6.01
N ASN A 139 31.67 -10.97 -6.77
CA ASN A 139 31.45 -12.30 -6.24
C ASN A 139 32.67 -12.69 -5.40
N GLY A 140 32.38 -12.79 -4.11
CA GLY A 140 33.24 -13.27 -3.04
C GLY A 140 32.45 -13.13 -1.75
N SER A 141 31.15 -13.45 -1.71
CA SER A 141 30.70 -14.83 -1.71
C SER A 141 29.18 -14.88 -1.98
N SER A 142 28.81 -15.51 -3.10
CA SER A 142 27.49 -16.10 -3.40
C SER A 142 26.25 -15.24 -3.09
N LEU A 143 25.94 -14.28 -3.95
CA LEU A 143 24.56 -13.77 -4.10
C LEU A 143 23.73 -14.78 -4.90
N VAL A 144 23.35 -15.86 -4.24
CA VAL A 144 22.21 -16.67 -4.65
C VAL A 144 21.03 -16.16 -3.83
N TYR A 145 20.15 -15.35 -4.41
CA TYR A 145 18.78 -15.26 -3.89
C TYR A 145 18.12 -16.59 -4.26
N ARG A 146 18.36 -17.61 -3.45
CA ARG A 146 17.81 -18.94 -3.60
C ARG A 146 16.31 -18.79 -3.31
N ARG A 147 15.48 -18.98 -4.34
CA ARG A 147 14.10 -19.42 -4.13
C ARG A 147 14.20 -20.70 -3.29
N SER A 148 13.48 -20.71 -2.17
CA SER A 148 13.47 -21.72 -1.09
C SER A 148 14.52 -21.48 0.00
N ASP A 149 14.01 -21.36 1.24
CA ASP A 149 14.71 -21.49 2.52
C ASP A 149 15.26 -20.21 3.16
N ALA A 150 14.36 -19.35 3.65
CA ALA A 150 14.50 -18.60 4.91
C ALA A 150 13.17 -17.92 5.29
N LEU A 151 12.12 -18.73 5.43
CA LEU A 151 11.23 -18.56 6.58
C LEU A 151 12.03 -19.04 7.80
N ASP A 152 11.84 -18.40 8.95
CA ASP A 152 12.47 -18.70 10.26
C ASP A 152 13.89 -18.09 10.44
N HIS A 153 14.09 -16.91 11.05
CA HIS A 153 14.17 -16.78 12.51
C HIS A 153 14.01 -15.31 13.02
N ALA A 154 13.28 -14.44 12.32
CA ALA A 154 13.00 -13.07 12.82
C ALA A 154 11.56 -12.61 12.58
N ALA A 155 10.62 -13.55 12.45
CA ALA A 155 9.22 -13.26 12.18
C ALA A 155 8.25 -13.76 13.27
N THR A 156 8.75 -14.13 14.45
CA THR A 156 7.91 -14.59 15.56
C THR A 156 8.27 -13.86 16.83
N GLU A 157 7.95 -12.57 16.87
CA GLU A 157 7.31 -11.94 18.02
C GLU A 157 6.72 -10.61 17.53
N VAL A 158 5.43 -10.66 17.21
CA VAL A 158 4.45 -9.56 17.30
C VAL A 158 5.02 -8.13 17.24
N GLY A 159 5.11 -7.52 16.05
CA GLY A 159 5.22 -6.04 16.04
C GLY A 159 5.85 -5.31 14.85
N ALA A 160 6.11 -5.93 13.70
CA ALA A 160 6.74 -5.22 12.58
C ALA A 160 5.85 -5.11 11.32
N PHE A 161 4.61 -4.65 11.51
CA PHE A 161 3.90 -3.88 10.47
C PHE A 161 3.90 -2.39 10.82
N THR A 162 4.91 -1.96 11.58
CA THR A 162 5.16 -0.56 11.91
C THR A 162 5.95 0.04 10.77
N ILE A 163 5.26 0.79 9.93
CA ILE A 163 5.90 1.68 8.99
C ILE A 163 5.78 3.06 9.66
N VAL A 164 6.95 3.50 10.14
CA VAL A 164 7.21 4.61 11.09
C VAL A 164 6.69 4.37 12.50
#